data_AF-X1KAL8-F1
#
_entry.id   AF-X1KAL8-F1
#
_cell.length_a   1.000
_cell.length_b   1.000
_cell.length_c   1.000
_cell.angle_alpha   90.00
_cell.angle_beta   90.00
_cell.angle_gamma   90.00
#
_symmetry.space_group_name_H-M   'P 1'
#
loop_
_entity.id
_entity.type
_entity.pdbx_description
1 polymer ?
#
loop_
_entity_poly.entity_id
_entity_poly.type
_entity_poly.pdbx_seq_one_letter_code
_entity_poly.pdbx_strand_id
1 'polypeptide(L)'
;MLNTLKVLAVVCVLAAVGIGFAFLEKYVKRAVPVSESSAPLELVDVPAWVNEPLKEKIYTAAGAYGQDLKLDEDAARSAQQNIEAMVAWLDEVKVQTTHDRLLIKARWRKPLALVKLGRHKFYVDARLV
;
A
#
# COMPACT_ATOMS: atom_id res chain seq x y z
N MET A 1 24.76 19.24 44.40
CA MET A 1 24.67 17.91 43.76
C MET A 1 23.22 17.46 43.51
N LEU A 2 22.29 17.64 44.46
CA LEU A 2 20.90 17.18 44.33
C LEU A 2 20.09 17.87 43.21
N ASN A 3 20.30 19.18 42.99
CA ASN A 3 19.59 19.93 41.93
C ASN A 3 19.99 19.50 40.52
N THR A 4 21.27 19.18 40.30
CA THR A 4 21.77 18.74 38.98
C THR A 4 21.18 17.39 38.58
N LEU A 5 20.98 16.49 39.54
CA LEU A 5 20.36 15.17 39.31
C LEU A 5 18.87 15.30 38.95
N LYS A 6 18.16 16.24 39.59
CA LYS A 6 16.75 16.55 39.25
C LYS A 6 16.60 17.09 37.84
N VAL A 7 17.47 18.01 37.43
CA VAL A 7 17.44 18.59 36.08
C VAL A 7 17.70 17.51 35.03
N LEU A 8 18.69 16.63 35.26
CA LEU A 8 18.98 15.51 34.35
C LEU A 8 17.78 14.55 34.23
N ALA A 9 17.13 14.22 35.35
CA ALA A 9 15.95 13.35 35.36
C ALA A 9 14.79 13.95 34.54
N VAL A 10 14.53 15.25 34.68
CA VAL A 10 13.47 15.94 33.92
C VAL A 10 13.79 15.93 32.42
N VAL A 11 15.03 16.19 32.03
CA VAL A 11 15.45 16.16 30.62
C VAL A 11 15.30 14.76 30.02
N CYS A 12 15.67 13.70 30.75
CA CYS A 12 15.49 12.32 30.30
C CYS A 12 14.01 11.97 30.10
N VAL A 13 13.13 12.40 31.01
CA VAL A 13 11.68 12.17 30.87
C VAL A 13 11.13 12.89 29.64
N LEU A 14 11.50 14.15 29.42
CA LEU A 14 11.06 14.91 28.25
C LEU A 14 11.56 14.27 26.93
N ALA A 15 12.81 13.79 26.91
CA ALA A 15 13.36 13.09 25.75
C ALA A 15 12.63 11.76 25.49
N ALA A 16 12.35 10.98 26.53
CA ALA A 16 11.61 9.72 26.41
C ALA A 16 10.18 9.94 25.89
N VAL A 17 9.50 11.00 26.35
CA VAL A 17 8.17 11.37 25.84
C VAL A 17 8.24 11.78 24.37
N GLY A 18 9.20 12.63 23.99
CA GLY A 18 9.38 13.03 22.59
C GLY A 18 9.65 11.86 21.65
N ILE A 19 10.53 10.93 22.06
CA ILE A 19 10.81 9.70 21.30
C ILE A 19 9.56 8.81 21.25
N GLY A 20 8.84 8.66 22.36
CA GLY A 20 7.60 7.90 22.43
C GLY A 20 6.54 8.43 21.47
N PHE A 21 6.34 9.75 21.42
CA PHE A 21 5.44 10.39 20.47
C PHE A 21 5.90 10.21 19.02
N ALA A 22 7.19 10.33 18.72
CA ALA A 22 7.72 10.09 17.37
C ALA A 22 7.52 8.63 16.92
N PHE A 23 7.71 7.67 17.84
CA PHE A 23 7.41 6.27 17.58
C PHE A 23 5.92 6.02 17.38
N LEU A 24 5.08 6.67 18.18
CA LEU A 24 3.63 6.55 18.08
C LEU A 24 3.13 7.17 16.77
N GLU A 25 3.66 8.32 16.34
CA GLU A 25 3.36 8.91 15.04
C GLU A 25 3.74 7.96 13.89
N LYS A 26 4.91 7.31 13.99
CA LYS A 26 5.37 6.31 13.01
C LYS A 26 4.52 5.03 13.05
N TYR A 27 4.02 4.65 14.22
CA TYR A 27 3.15 3.49 14.41
C TYR A 27 1.75 3.79 13.90
N VAL A 28 1.17 4.95 14.21
CA VAL A 28 -0.12 5.43 13.69
C VAL A 28 -0.05 5.57 12.18
N LYS A 29 1.02 6.14 11.60
CA LYS A 29 1.22 6.16 10.14
C LYS A 29 1.34 4.78 9.49
N ARG A 30 1.65 3.73 10.26
CA ARG A 30 1.70 2.33 9.79
C ARG A 30 0.44 1.53 10.12
N ALA A 31 -0.28 1.90 11.17
CA ALA A 31 -1.40 1.16 11.74
C ALA A 31 -2.76 1.75 11.33
N VAL A 32 -2.80 3.03 10.93
CA VAL A 32 -3.96 3.61 10.26
C VAL A 32 -3.89 3.17 8.80
N PRO A 33 -4.82 2.33 8.32
CA PRO A 33 -4.95 2.10 6.89
C PRO A 33 -5.22 3.45 6.24
N VAL A 34 -4.33 3.83 5.33
CA VAL A 34 -4.38 5.04 4.52
C VAL A 34 -5.76 5.17 3.86
N SER A 35 -6.66 5.93 4.48
CA SER A 35 -8.05 6.04 4.02
C SER A 35 -8.61 7.45 4.06
N GLU A 36 -7.80 8.51 3.99
CA GLU A 36 -8.35 9.88 4.04
C GLU A 36 -7.83 10.91 3.02
N SER A 37 -6.99 10.57 2.03
CA SER A 37 -6.63 11.60 1.01
C SER A 37 -6.29 11.08 -0.39
N SER A 38 -6.77 9.92 -0.78
CA SER A 38 -6.72 9.50 -2.19
C SER A 38 -8.09 8.90 -2.50
N ALA A 39 -8.69 9.32 -3.61
CA ALA A 39 -10.04 8.89 -3.97
C ALA A 39 -10.22 7.39 -3.71
N PRO A 40 -11.26 6.97 -2.96
CA PRO A 40 -11.37 5.61 -2.45
C PRO A 40 -11.22 4.61 -3.60
N LEU A 41 -10.12 3.86 -3.59
CA LEU A 41 -9.90 2.79 -4.54
C LEU A 41 -10.62 1.56 -4.04
N GLU A 42 -11.53 1.04 -4.85
CA GLU A 42 -12.31 -0.13 -4.53
C GLU A 42 -11.90 -1.28 -5.44
N LEU A 43 -11.42 -2.36 -4.82
CA LEU A 43 -11.05 -3.59 -5.49
C LEU A 43 -12.28 -4.49 -5.58
N VAL A 44 -12.63 -4.88 -6.80
CA VAL A 44 -13.82 -5.70 -7.07
C VAL A 44 -13.46 -7.18 -7.06
N ASP A 45 -14.34 -8.01 -6.48
CA ASP A 45 -14.23 -9.48 -6.45
C ASP A 45 -12.91 -10.02 -5.86
N VAL A 46 -12.40 -9.36 -4.81
CA VAL A 46 -11.15 -9.76 -4.14
C VAL A 46 -11.28 -11.16 -3.52
N PRO A 47 -10.47 -12.14 -3.94
CA PRO A 47 -10.57 -13.48 -3.40
C PRO A 47 -9.91 -13.57 -2.01
N ALA A 48 -10.41 -14.49 -1.17
CA ALA A 48 -10.05 -14.59 0.25
C ALA A 48 -8.55 -14.83 0.54
N TRP A 49 -7.77 -15.27 -0.44
CA TRP A 49 -6.32 -15.47 -0.29
C TRP A 49 -5.51 -14.17 -0.43
N VAL A 50 -6.14 -13.07 -0.85
CA VAL A 50 -5.50 -11.76 -0.95
C VAL A 50 -5.51 -11.10 0.42
N ASN A 51 -4.33 -11.06 1.04
CA ASN A 51 -4.13 -10.41 2.33
C ASN A 51 -3.85 -8.90 2.17
N GLU A 52 -3.86 -8.16 3.27
CA GLU A 52 -3.61 -6.71 3.28
C GLU A 52 -2.29 -6.30 2.59
N PRO A 53 -1.13 -6.98 2.81
CA PRO A 53 0.11 -6.66 2.09
C PRO A 53 -0.01 -6.75 0.56
N LEU A 54 -0.83 -7.69 0.07
CA LEU A 54 -1.08 -7.83 -1.36
C LEU A 54 -1.99 -6.71 -1.88
N LYS A 55 -2.98 -6.26 -1.10
CA LYS A 55 -3.80 -5.08 -1.42
C LYS A 55 -2.96 -3.80 -1.44
N GLU A 56 -2.08 -3.62 -0.45
CA GLU A 56 -1.14 -2.49 -0.39
C GLU A 56 -0.26 -2.41 -1.64
N LYS A 57 0.19 -3.56 -2.16
CA LYS A 57 0.96 -3.60 -3.41
C LYS A 57 0.16 -3.08 -4.61
N ILE A 58 -1.14 -3.36 -4.65
CA ILE A 58 -2.04 -2.86 -5.70
C ILE A 58 -2.23 -1.35 -5.54
N TYR A 59 -2.51 -0.87 -4.33
CA TYR A 59 -2.64 0.57 -4.07
C TYR A 59 -1.36 1.35 -4.40
N THR A 60 -0.20 0.77 -4.07
CA THR A 60 1.11 1.35 -4.41
C THR A 60 1.30 1.40 -5.93
N ALA A 61 0.98 0.32 -6.65
CA ALA A 61 1.07 0.29 -8.10
C ALA A 61 0.08 1.27 -8.76
N ALA A 62 -1.12 1.41 -8.21
CA ALA A 62 -2.13 2.36 -8.70
C ALA A 62 -1.73 3.83 -8.51
N GLY A 63 -0.62 4.13 -7.81
CA GLY A 63 -0.20 5.50 -7.51
C GLY A 63 -0.99 6.15 -6.37
N ALA A 64 -1.72 5.36 -5.59
CA ALA A 64 -2.61 5.83 -4.51
C ALA A 64 -1.92 6.26 -3.23
N TYR A 65 -0.58 6.30 -3.25
CA TYR A 65 0.21 6.68 -2.08
C TYR A 65 0.70 8.12 -2.24
N GLY A 66 -0.06 9.07 -1.69
CA GLY A 66 0.41 10.44 -1.44
C GLY A 66 0.38 11.40 -2.63
N GLN A 67 -0.27 11.05 -3.74
CA GLN A 67 -0.68 12.01 -4.78
C GLN A 67 -2.20 12.03 -4.80
N ASP A 68 -2.78 13.23 -4.79
CA ASP A 68 -4.21 13.42 -5.09
C ASP A 68 -4.48 12.74 -6.43
N LEU A 69 -5.01 11.52 -6.41
CA LEU A 69 -5.51 10.89 -7.62
C LEU A 69 -6.67 11.75 -8.09
N LYS A 70 -6.35 12.65 -9.03
CA LYS A 70 -7.36 13.32 -9.82
C LYS A 70 -8.22 12.21 -10.42
N LEU A 71 -9.51 12.23 -10.12
CA LEU A 71 -10.52 11.35 -10.69
C LEU A 71 -10.70 11.70 -12.16
N ASP A 72 -9.69 11.35 -12.96
CA ASP A 72 -9.58 11.63 -14.39
C ASP A 72 -9.29 10.33 -15.14
N GLU A 73 -9.71 10.24 -16.39
CA GLU A 73 -9.50 9.06 -17.24
C GLU A 73 -8.02 8.77 -17.45
N ASP A 74 -7.18 9.81 -17.53
CA ASP A 74 -5.74 9.66 -17.65
C ASP A 74 -5.09 9.07 -16.38
N ALA A 75 -5.65 9.38 -15.20
CA ALA A 75 -5.21 8.78 -13.94
C ALA A 75 -5.63 7.31 -13.86
N ALA A 76 -6.85 6.97 -14.29
CA ALA A 76 -7.30 5.58 -14.37
C ALA A 76 -6.45 4.76 -15.35
N ARG A 77 -6.13 5.31 -16.52
CA ARG A 77 -5.25 4.67 -17.51
C ARG A 77 -3.85 4.46 -16.96
N SER A 78 -3.28 5.46 -16.30
CA SER A 78 -1.96 5.36 -15.67
C SER A 78 -1.94 4.31 -14.56
N ALA A 79 -2.97 4.30 -13.71
CA ALA A 79 -3.12 3.28 -12.67
C ALA A 79 -3.23 1.88 -13.28
N GLN A 80 -4.01 1.70 -14.35
CA GLN A 80 -4.12 0.42 -15.05
C GLN A 80 -2.76 -0.06 -15.57
N GLN A 81 -2.03 0.78 -16.30
CA GLN A 81 -0.71 0.44 -16.86
C GLN A 81 0.29 0.07 -15.77
N ASN A 82 0.30 0.81 -14.66
CA ASN A 82 1.20 0.52 -13.55
C ASN A 82 0.84 -0.80 -12.85
N ILE A 83 -0.45 -1.08 -12.65
CA ILE A 83 -0.90 -2.35 -12.06
C ILE A 83 -0.52 -3.51 -12.98
N GLU A 84 -0.77 -3.41 -14.28
CA GLU A 84 -0.38 -4.44 -15.26
C GLU A 84 1.13 -4.69 -15.25
N ALA A 85 1.94 -3.64 -15.14
CA ALA A 85 3.40 -3.75 -15.11
C ALA A 85 3.97 -4.29 -13.78
N MET A 86 3.38 -3.91 -12.63
CA MET A 86 3.95 -4.17 -11.30
C MET A 86 3.29 -5.35 -10.55
N VAL A 87 2.09 -5.75 -10.98
CA VAL A 87 1.24 -6.72 -10.28
C VAL A 87 0.95 -7.91 -11.19
N ALA A 88 1.99 -8.71 -11.45
CA ALA A 88 1.96 -9.87 -12.35
C ALA A 88 0.93 -10.99 -12.03
N TRP A 89 0.23 -10.88 -10.91
CA TRP A 89 -0.76 -11.84 -10.41
C TRP A 89 -2.20 -11.29 -10.54
N LEU A 90 -2.35 -10.11 -11.15
CA LEU A 90 -3.58 -9.59 -11.73
C LEU A 90 -3.49 -9.67 -13.25
N ASP A 91 -4.55 -10.15 -13.87
CA ASP A 91 -4.70 -10.26 -15.31
C ASP A 91 -5.96 -9.52 -15.75
N GLU A 92 -6.05 -9.13 -17.03
CA GLU A 92 -7.21 -8.41 -17.58
C GLU A 92 -7.66 -7.21 -16.72
N VAL A 93 -6.69 -6.39 -16.28
CA VAL A 93 -6.94 -5.25 -15.37
C VAL A 93 -7.77 -4.19 -16.09
N LYS A 94 -8.84 -3.73 -15.44
CA LYS A 94 -9.70 -2.63 -15.88
C LYS A 94 -9.89 -1.66 -14.73
N VAL A 95 -9.43 -0.44 -14.92
CA VAL A 95 -9.62 0.64 -13.95
C VAL A 95 -10.70 1.57 -14.49
N GLN A 96 -11.75 1.81 -13.71
CA GLN A 96 -12.86 2.67 -14.06
C GLN A 96 -13.00 3.81 -13.06
N THR A 97 -13.03 5.03 -13.56
CA THR A 97 -13.33 6.21 -12.73
C THR A 97 -14.83 6.33 -12.55
N THR A 98 -15.26 6.43 -11.30
CA THR A 98 -16.63 6.79 -10.90
C THR A 98 -16.62 8.24 -10.37
N HIS A 99 -17.79 8.80 -10.07
CA HIS A 99 -17.96 10.16 -9.54
C HIS A 99 -17.13 10.45 -8.28
N ASP A 100 -16.87 9.45 -7.45
CA ASP A 100 -16.23 9.58 -6.14
C ASP A 100 -15.09 8.58 -5.89
N ARG A 101 -14.88 7.61 -6.79
CA ARG A 101 -13.99 6.46 -6.55
C ARG A 101 -13.38 5.89 -7.82
N LEU A 102 -12.29 5.14 -7.66
CA LEU A 102 -11.71 4.33 -8.74
C LEU A 102 -12.00 2.86 -8.48
N LEU A 103 -12.70 2.22 -9.41
CA LEU A 103 -13.03 0.80 -9.37
C LEU A 103 -11.97 0.02 -10.13
N ILE A 104 -11.30 -0.90 -9.45
CA ILE A 104 -10.35 -1.83 -10.07
C ILE A 104 -11.03 -3.18 -10.20
N LYS A 105 -11.28 -3.60 -11.45
CA LYS A 105 -11.73 -4.94 -11.82
C LYS A 105 -10.57 -5.68 -12.47
N ALA A 106 -10.31 -6.90 -12.05
CA ALA A 106 -9.24 -7.69 -12.62
C ALA A 106 -9.50 -9.18 -12.39
N ARG A 107 -8.85 -10.01 -13.20
CA ARG A 107 -8.81 -11.45 -13.04
C ARG A 107 -7.67 -11.84 -12.10
N TRP A 108 -8.04 -12.37 -10.94
CA TRP A 108 -7.11 -12.72 -9.88
C TRP A 108 -6.42 -14.06 -10.15
N ARG A 109 -5.10 -14.06 -10.33
CA ARG A 109 -4.29 -15.26 -10.47
C ARG A 109 -3.60 -15.57 -9.15
N LYS A 110 -3.95 -16.69 -8.52
CA LYS A 110 -3.30 -17.10 -7.27
C LYS A 110 -1.87 -17.56 -7.56
N PRO A 111 -0.83 -16.83 -7.08
CA PRO A 111 0.54 -17.29 -7.23
C PRO A 111 0.74 -18.54 -6.38
N LEU A 112 1.13 -19.64 -7.01
CA LEU A 112 1.49 -20.90 -6.35
C LEU A 112 2.98 -20.97 -6.05
N ALA A 113 3.81 -20.42 -6.93
CA ALA A 113 5.26 -20.42 -6.78
C ALA A 113 5.88 -19.12 -7.30
N LEU A 114 7.01 -18.75 -6.71
CA LEU A 114 7.89 -17.69 -7.19
C LEU A 114 9.12 -18.34 -7.83
N VAL A 115 9.21 -18.30 -9.15
CA VAL A 115 10.36 -18.82 -9.89
C VAL A 115 11.37 -17.70 -10.08
N LYS A 116 12.61 -17.95 -9.68
CA LYS A 116 13.73 -17.02 -9.88
C LYS A 116 14.60 -17.53 -11.03
N LEU A 117 14.67 -16.79 -12.13
CA LEU A 117 15.56 -17.08 -13.25
C LEU A 117 16.61 -15.96 -13.35
N GLY A 118 17.82 -16.24 -12.87
CA GLY A 118 18.89 -15.24 -12.76
C GLY A 118 18.50 -14.06 -11.86
N ARG A 119 18.36 -12.87 -12.46
CA ARG A 119 17.92 -11.63 -11.77
C ARG A 119 16.40 -11.41 -11.82
N HIS A 120 15.66 -12.20 -12.60
CA HIS A 120 14.22 -12.05 -12.77
C HIS A 120 13.44 -12.95 -11.82
N LYS A 121 12.29 -12.47 -11.37
CA LYS A 121 11.36 -13.20 -10.52
C LYS A 121 10.01 -13.27 -11.23
N PHE A 122 9.47 -14.48 -11.37
CA PHE A 122 8.20 -14.75 -12.04
C PHE A 122 7.24 -15.43 -11.06
N TYR A 123 5.99 -15.01 -11.07
CA TYR A 123 4.94 -15.70 -10.35
C TYR A 123 4.30 -16.74 -11.27
N VAL A 124 4.16 -17.96 -10.77
CA VAL A 124 3.53 -19.07 -11.47
C VAL A 124 2.20 -19.37 -10.81
N ASP A 125 1.14 -19.48 -11.60
CA ASP A 125 -0.18 -19.92 -11.15
C ASP A 125 -0.49 -21.35 -11.62
N ALA A 126 -1.63 -21.89 -11.18
CA ALA A 126 -2.06 -23.26 -11.50
C ALA A 126 -2.31 -23.51 -13.00
N ARG A 127 -2.40 -22.45 -13.81
CA ARG A 127 -2.77 -22.49 -15.22
C ARG A 127 -1.63 -22.12 -16.15
N LEU A 128 -0.39 -22.12 -15.65
CA LEU A 128 0.79 -21.96 -16.49
C LEU A 128 0.89 -23.19 -17.40
N VAL A 129 0.47 -23.04 -18.65
CA VAL A 129 0.65 -24.02 -19.74
C VAL A 129 1.95 -23.71 -20.46
#